data_AF-A0A6P5KVA4-F1
#
_entry.id   AF-A0A6P5KVA4-F1
#
_cell.length_a   1.000
_cell.length_b   1.000
_cell.length_c   1.000
_cell.angle_alpha   90.00
_cell.angle_beta   90.00
_cell.angle_gamma   90.00
#
_symmetry.space_group_name_H-M   'P 1'
#
loop_
_entity.id
_entity.type
_entity.pdbx_description
1 polymer ?
#
loop_
_entity_poly.entity_id
_entity_poly.type
_entity_poly.pdbx_seq_one_letter_code
_entity_poly.pdbx_strand_id
1 'polypeptide(L)'
;MAPQPWHRSLGSRALFKDGNRKSRSPGGSRCFPAPVPGEASWVGKTYELLNCDKHKSILLKNGRDPGEVRPDIAHQSLLMLMDSPLNRAGLLQVYIHTQKNVLIEVNPQTRIPRTFDRFCGLMVQLLHKLSVRAADGPQKLLKVIKNPVSDHFPAGCMKIGTSFSVPVVSDIKELVPSSDPIVFVVGAFAHGSINVDYTEKMVSISNYPLSAALTCAKLTTAFEEAWGVI
;
A
#
# COMPACT_ATOMS: atom_id res chain seq x y z
N MET A 1 43.57 -36.10 24.75
CA MET A 1 43.08 -34.70 24.85
C MET A 1 42.79 -34.23 23.43
N ALA A 2 41.53 -33.89 23.15
CA ALA A 2 40.99 -33.48 21.84
C ALA A 2 41.45 -32.06 21.42
N PRO A 3 41.04 -31.47 20.26
CA PRO A 3 40.97 -31.95 18.86
C PRO A 3 41.52 -30.92 17.81
N GLN A 4 41.50 -31.31 16.52
CA GLN A 4 41.58 -30.52 15.25
C GLN A 4 40.48 -29.39 15.21
N PRO A 5 40.51 -28.31 14.36
CA PRO A 5 40.55 -28.41 12.87
C PRO A 5 41.04 -27.21 11.97
N TRP A 6 41.52 -27.58 10.79
CA TRP A 6 41.26 -27.12 9.40
C TRP A 6 40.86 -25.66 9.02
N HIS A 7 41.56 -25.20 7.96
CA HIS A 7 41.43 -23.96 7.18
C HIS A 7 40.07 -23.72 6.46
N ARG A 8 39.59 -22.46 6.48
CA ARG A 8 39.25 -21.60 5.31
C ARG A 8 38.43 -20.37 5.74
N SER A 9 38.92 -19.16 5.42
CA SER A 9 38.14 -18.06 4.82
C SER A 9 39.04 -16.84 4.57
N LEU A 10 39.18 -16.48 3.29
CA LEU A 10 39.70 -15.19 2.79
C LEU A 10 38.91 -14.02 3.42
N GLY A 11 39.55 -12.92 3.84
CA GLY A 11 39.83 -11.73 3.01
C GLY A 11 38.59 -10.82 2.96
N SER A 12 38.56 -9.54 3.33
CA SER A 12 39.62 -8.53 3.45
C SER A 12 39.14 -7.33 4.29
N ARG A 13 40.09 -6.67 4.96
CA ARG A 13 40.02 -5.30 5.50
C ARG A 13 39.76 -4.26 4.40
N ALA A 14 39.09 -3.14 4.72
CA ALA A 14 39.71 -1.80 4.73
C ALA A 14 38.69 -0.67 5.01
N LEU A 15 39.12 0.28 5.84
CA LEU A 15 38.59 1.65 6.01
C LEU A 15 38.95 2.55 4.81
N PHE A 16 38.15 3.58 4.50
CA PHE A 16 38.50 5.02 4.65
C PHE A 16 37.46 6.00 4.05
N LYS A 17 37.46 7.23 4.61
CA LYS A 17 36.88 8.49 4.12
C LYS A 17 37.44 8.91 2.75
N ASP A 18 36.65 9.58 1.91
CA ASP A 18 36.83 11.01 1.54
C ASP A 18 35.88 11.47 0.41
N GLY A 19 35.62 12.77 0.36
CA GLY A 19 35.49 13.47 -0.92
C GLY A 19 34.08 13.75 -1.44
N ASN A 20 33.63 14.97 -1.18
CA ASN A 20 32.74 15.78 -2.02
C ASN A 20 32.64 15.31 -3.49
N ARG A 21 31.59 14.56 -3.84
CA ARG A 21 31.10 14.39 -5.22
C ARG A 21 29.58 14.34 -5.19
N LYS A 22 28.96 15.32 -5.85
CA LYS A 22 27.56 15.27 -6.27
C LYS A 22 27.35 14.03 -7.14
N SER A 23 26.88 12.93 -6.57
CA SER A 23 26.38 11.78 -7.33
C SER A 23 24.86 11.79 -7.25
N ARG A 24 24.23 12.06 -8.40
CA ARG A 24 22.79 11.86 -8.62
C ARG A 24 22.40 10.45 -8.18
N SER A 25 21.47 10.36 -7.24
CA SER A 25 20.87 9.10 -6.81
C SER A 25 19.93 8.56 -7.91
N PRO A 26 20.09 7.33 -8.40
CA PRO A 26 19.02 6.63 -9.12
C PRO A 26 18.26 5.80 -8.10
N GLY A 27 17.09 6.28 -7.68
CA GLY A 27 16.31 5.61 -6.64
C GLY A 27 14.99 6.32 -6.40
N GLY A 28 14.22 6.52 -7.47
CA GLY A 28 12.87 7.04 -7.38
C GLY A 28 12.00 6.05 -6.61
N SER A 29 11.58 6.42 -5.40
CA SER A 29 10.54 5.73 -4.65
C SER A 29 9.23 5.90 -5.43
N ARG A 30 8.63 4.79 -5.89
CA ARG A 30 7.46 4.81 -6.79
C ARG A 30 6.19 4.44 -6.02
N CYS A 31 5.24 5.38 -5.99
CA CYS A 31 4.13 5.40 -5.06
C CYS A 31 2.83 4.91 -5.70
N PHE A 32 2.30 3.79 -5.23
CA PHE A 32 0.96 3.30 -5.55
C PHE A 32 0.04 3.56 -4.35
N PRO A 33 -0.82 4.59 -4.37
CA PRO A 33 -1.87 4.71 -3.38
C PRO A 33 -2.88 3.55 -3.51
N ALA A 34 -2.97 2.78 -2.45
CA ALA A 34 -3.95 1.74 -2.24
C ALA A 34 -4.12 1.56 -0.72
N PRO A 35 -5.21 0.97 -0.23
CA PRO A 35 -6.62 1.25 -0.44
C PRO A 35 -7.25 1.79 0.85
N VAL A 36 -8.43 2.41 0.76
CA VAL A 36 -9.27 2.96 1.86
C VAL A 36 -9.72 1.88 2.87
N PRO A 37 -9.17 1.74 4.10
CA PRO A 37 -9.64 0.78 5.09
C PRO A 37 -10.66 1.47 5.98
N GLY A 38 -11.69 0.69 6.30
CA GLY A 38 -12.75 1.05 7.22
C GLY A 38 -12.26 1.57 8.58
N GLU A 39 -13.20 2.20 9.26
CA GLU A 39 -12.98 2.99 10.47
C GLU A 39 -12.86 2.12 11.73
N ALA A 40 -12.27 2.63 12.81
CA ALA A 40 -12.38 2.00 14.13
C ALA A 40 -13.55 2.64 14.92
N SER A 41 -14.30 1.82 15.65
CA SER A 41 -15.31 2.27 16.60
C SER A 41 -15.17 1.58 17.95
N TRP A 42 -15.59 2.27 19.00
CA TRP A 42 -15.53 1.79 20.37
C TRP A 42 -16.74 0.90 20.67
N VAL A 43 -16.50 -0.36 21.07
CA VAL A 43 -17.57 -1.31 21.42
C VAL A 43 -17.29 -1.90 22.80
N GLY A 44 -18.08 -1.47 23.79
CA GLY A 44 -18.32 -2.18 25.06
C GLY A 44 -17.18 -2.31 26.07
N LYS A 45 -15.91 -2.20 25.66
CA LYS A 45 -14.65 -2.10 26.45
C LYS A 45 -13.39 -2.29 25.58
N THR A 46 -13.52 -2.63 24.29
CA THR A 46 -12.44 -2.83 23.31
C THR A 46 -12.62 -1.94 22.08
N TYR A 47 -11.52 -1.45 21.51
CA TYR A 47 -11.57 -0.79 20.20
C TYR A 47 -11.57 -1.88 19.13
N GLU A 48 -12.55 -1.84 18.22
CA GLU A 48 -12.63 -2.78 17.09
C GLU A 48 -12.74 -2.02 15.77
N LEU A 49 -12.20 -2.61 14.71
CA LEU A 49 -12.40 -2.08 13.37
C LEU A 49 -13.86 -2.35 12.98
N LEU A 50 -14.56 -1.31 12.54
CA LEU A 50 -15.92 -1.40 12.04
C LEU A 50 -15.92 -2.38 10.86
N ASN A 51 -16.83 -3.34 10.95
CA ASN A 51 -17.01 -4.39 9.97
C ASN A 51 -18.51 -4.61 9.80
N CYS A 52 -18.95 -4.85 8.56
CA CYS A 52 -20.33 -5.13 8.20
C CYS A 52 -20.92 -6.31 9.01
N ASP A 53 -20.13 -7.34 9.28
CA ASP A 53 -20.61 -8.58 9.91
C ASP A 53 -20.75 -8.48 11.43
N LYS A 54 -19.77 -7.84 12.09
CA LYS A 54 -19.71 -7.77 13.57
C LYS A 54 -20.44 -6.55 14.14
N HIS A 55 -20.54 -5.45 13.37
CA HIS A 55 -20.99 -4.14 13.87
C HIS A 55 -22.26 -3.60 13.20
N LYS A 56 -23.03 -4.45 12.52
CA LYS A 56 -24.26 -4.07 11.79
C LYS A 56 -25.21 -3.18 12.61
N SER A 57 -25.48 -3.55 13.86
CA SER A 57 -26.41 -2.83 14.74
C SER A 57 -25.90 -1.46 15.18
N ILE A 58 -24.57 -1.29 15.28
CA ILE A 58 -23.94 0.00 15.65
C ILE A 58 -23.89 0.92 14.43
N LEU A 59 -23.62 0.37 13.25
CA LEU A 59 -23.63 1.09 11.98
C LEU A 59 -25.02 1.62 11.64
N LEU A 60 -26.05 0.79 11.80
CA LEU A 60 -27.44 1.19 11.61
C LEU A 60 -27.87 2.28 12.60
N LYS A 61 -27.44 2.20 13.87
CA LYS A 61 -27.69 3.26 14.86
C LYS A 61 -27.03 4.59 14.52
N ASN A 62 -25.89 4.55 13.83
CA ASN A 62 -25.18 5.73 13.37
C ASN A 62 -25.66 6.20 11.97
N GLY A 63 -26.75 5.63 11.45
CA GLY A 63 -27.33 6.01 10.16
C GLY A 63 -26.46 5.66 8.95
N ARG A 64 -25.58 4.67 9.08
CA ARG A 64 -24.67 4.24 8.00
C ARG A 64 -25.06 2.88 7.48
N ASP A 65 -24.91 2.69 6.17
CA ASP A 65 -25.14 1.40 5.55
C ASP A 65 -24.01 0.43 5.94
N PRO A 66 -24.33 -0.69 6.62
CA PRO A 66 -23.36 -1.73 6.91
C PRO A 66 -22.68 -2.27 5.65
N GLY A 67 -23.34 -2.23 4.49
CA GLY A 67 -22.80 -2.70 3.21
C GLY A 67 -21.59 -1.90 2.71
N GLU A 68 -21.43 -0.65 3.16
CA GLU A 68 -20.32 0.22 2.76
C GLU A 68 -19.04 -0.01 3.58
N VAL A 69 -19.17 -0.65 4.75
CA VAL A 69 -18.07 -0.84 5.70
C VAL A 69 -17.39 -2.17 5.43
N ARG A 70 -16.51 -2.17 4.43
CA ARG A 70 -15.82 -3.36 3.88
C ARG A 70 -14.30 -3.26 3.97
N PRO A 71 -13.71 -3.27 5.18
CA PRO A 71 -12.25 -3.23 5.35
C PRO A 71 -11.53 -4.48 4.80
N ASP A 72 -12.27 -5.56 4.51
CA ASP A 72 -11.78 -6.76 3.86
C ASP A 72 -11.27 -6.50 2.43
N ILE A 73 -11.89 -5.55 1.71
CA ILE A 73 -11.45 -5.15 0.36
C ILE A 73 -10.04 -4.54 0.44
N ALA A 74 -9.83 -3.65 1.41
CA ALA A 74 -8.52 -3.04 1.64
C ALA A 74 -7.49 -4.08 2.09
N HIS A 75 -7.88 -4.99 2.99
CA HIS A 75 -7.03 -6.08 3.47
C HIS A 75 -6.53 -6.97 2.32
N GLN A 76 -7.43 -7.47 1.48
CA GLN A 76 -7.07 -8.34 0.35
C GLN A 76 -6.18 -7.62 -0.66
N SER A 77 -6.47 -6.35 -0.94
CA SER A 77 -5.67 -5.54 -1.87
C SER A 77 -4.26 -5.28 -1.34
N LEU A 78 -4.12 -5.00 -0.03
CA LEU A 78 -2.82 -4.87 0.62
C LEU A 78 -2.02 -6.17 0.60
N LEU A 79 -2.68 -7.33 0.75
CA LEU A 79 -1.99 -8.62 0.62
C LEU A 79 -1.38 -8.79 -0.78
N MET A 80 -2.13 -8.46 -1.85
CA MET A 80 -1.62 -8.56 -3.23
C MET A 80 -0.47 -7.60 -3.48
N LEU A 81 -0.57 -6.36 -3.01
CA LEU A 81 0.47 -5.35 -3.17
C LEU A 81 1.74 -5.70 -2.42
N MET A 82 1.64 -6.03 -1.13
CA MET A 82 2.81 -6.25 -0.28
C MET A 82 3.53 -7.57 -0.58
N ASP A 83 2.83 -8.54 -1.17
CA ASP A 83 3.43 -9.80 -1.61
C ASP A 83 4.14 -9.73 -2.97
N SER A 84 3.79 -8.74 -3.78
CA SER A 84 4.29 -8.60 -5.15
C SER A 84 5.82 -8.59 -5.21
N PRO A 85 6.44 -9.26 -6.20
CA PRO A 85 7.85 -9.06 -6.53
C PRO A 85 8.23 -7.57 -6.63
N LEU A 86 7.34 -6.73 -7.14
CA LEU A 86 7.53 -5.28 -7.21
C LEU A 86 7.83 -4.64 -5.86
N ASN A 87 7.10 -5.04 -4.80
CA ASN A 87 7.36 -4.57 -3.44
C ASN A 87 8.69 -5.08 -2.90
N ARG A 88 9.01 -6.35 -3.15
CA ARG A 88 10.29 -6.95 -2.71
C ARG A 88 11.50 -6.32 -3.40
N ALA A 89 11.33 -5.85 -4.63
CA ALA A 89 12.34 -5.09 -5.36
C ALA A 89 12.48 -3.63 -4.85
N GLY A 90 11.65 -3.19 -3.90
CA GLY A 90 11.69 -1.82 -3.37
C GLY A 90 11.11 -0.78 -4.33
N LEU A 91 10.30 -1.20 -5.31
CA LEU A 91 9.72 -0.35 -6.36
C LEU A 91 8.26 0.02 -6.09
N LEU A 92 7.74 -0.34 -4.93
CA LEU A 92 6.36 -0.10 -4.51
C LEU A 92 6.34 0.68 -3.19
N GLN A 93 5.60 1.77 -3.15
CA GLN A 93 5.27 2.50 -1.93
C GLN A 93 3.75 2.61 -1.82
N VAL A 94 3.16 2.19 -0.70
CA VAL A 94 1.69 2.11 -0.56
C VAL A 94 1.15 3.20 0.36
N TYR A 95 0.08 3.86 -0.09
CA TYR A 95 -0.67 4.85 0.70
C TYR A 95 -2.15 4.53 0.78
N ILE A 96 -2.64 4.48 2.00
CA ILE A 96 -3.98 4.12 2.39
C ILE A 96 -4.71 5.41 2.78
N HIS A 97 -5.75 5.81 2.05
CA HIS A 97 -6.55 7.00 2.39
C HIS A 97 -7.96 6.57 2.78
N THR A 98 -8.42 6.86 3.99
CA THR A 98 -9.70 6.35 4.52
C THR A 98 -10.88 7.30 4.21
N GLN A 99 -12.12 6.79 4.30
CA GLN A 99 -13.34 7.63 4.14
C GLN A 99 -13.42 8.76 5.16
N LYS A 100 -12.80 8.60 6.34
CA LYS A 100 -12.69 9.62 7.39
C LYS A 100 -11.50 10.56 7.18
N ASN A 101 -10.96 10.63 5.95
CA ASN A 101 -9.84 11.47 5.59
C ASN A 101 -8.58 11.19 6.43
N VAL A 102 -8.36 9.94 6.85
CA VAL A 102 -7.11 9.54 7.52
C VAL A 102 -6.17 8.99 6.46
N LEU A 103 -4.96 9.54 6.37
CA LEU A 103 -3.94 9.07 5.45
C LEU A 103 -2.91 8.24 6.20
N ILE A 104 -2.64 7.04 5.69
CA ILE A 104 -1.74 6.06 6.28
C ILE A 104 -0.66 5.72 5.24
N GLU A 105 0.58 5.88 5.65
CA GLU A 105 1.77 5.43 4.93
C GLU A 105 2.11 4.01 5.37
N VAL A 106 2.31 3.13 4.39
CA VAL A 106 2.71 1.73 4.62
C VAL A 106 4.17 1.57 4.22
N ASN A 107 5.01 1.16 5.17
CA ASN A 107 6.40 0.84 4.89
C ASN A 107 6.47 -0.47 4.06
N PRO A 108 7.27 -0.53 2.97
CA PRO A 108 7.46 -1.72 2.14
C PRO A 108 7.85 -3.00 2.91
N GLN A 109 8.51 -2.86 4.06
CA GLN A 109 8.91 -3.97 4.93
C GLN A 109 7.76 -4.55 5.79
N THR A 110 6.58 -3.90 5.77
CA THR A 110 5.44 -4.31 6.58
C THR A 110 4.88 -5.65 6.10
N ARG A 111 4.87 -6.66 6.99
CA ARG A 111 4.15 -7.91 6.74
C ARG A 111 2.70 -7.77 7.20
N ILE A 112 1.79 -7.65 6.24
CA ILE A 112 0.36 -7.57 6.52
C ILE A 112 -0.15 -8.94 7.04
N PRO A 113 -0.86 -8.99 8.18
CA PRO A 113 -1.43 -10.24 8.69
C PRO A 113 -2.36 -10.90 7.68
N ARG A 114 -2.19 -12.22 7.45
CA ARG A 114 -3.03 -12.97 6.49
C ARG A 114 -4.45 -13.20 6.95
N THR A 115 -4.67 -13.27 8.27
CA THR A 115 -6.01 -13.46 8.82
C THR A 115 -6.64 -12.09 9.05
N PHE A 116 -7.90 -11.96 8.63
CA PHE A 116 -8.62 -10.69 8.69
C PHE A 116 -8.75 -10.14 10.12
N ASP A 117 -9.05 -10.98 11.11
CA ASP A 117 -9.16 -10.52 12.52
C ASP A 117 -7.85 -9.91 13.06
N ARG A 118 -6.68 -10.44 12.66
CA ARG A 118 -5.39 -9.87 13.05
C ARG A 118 -5.12 -8.55 12.34
N PHE A 119 -5.53 -8.43 11.08
CA PHE A 119 -5.47 -7.17 10.34
C PHE A 119 -6.34 -6.10 11.02
N CYS A 120 -7.56 -6.44 11.44
CA CYS A 120 -8.43 -5.53 12.18
C CYS A 120 -7.77 -5.04 13.48
N GLY A 121 -7.18 -5.93 14.27
CA GLY A 121 -6.44 -5.56 15.49
C GLY A 121 -5.27 -4.61 15.20
N LEU A 122 -4.52 -4.86 14.12
CA LEU A 122 -3.42 -4.00 13.69
C LEU A 122 -3.90 -2.59 13.29
N MET A 123 -5.00 -2.50 12.53
CA MET A 123 -5.58 -1.21 12.12
C MET A 123 -6.13 -0.42 13.31
N VAL A 124 -6.76 -1.09 14.27
CA VAL A 124 -7.18 -0.46 15.54
C VAL A 124 -5.99 0.13 16.28
N GLN A 125 -4.92 -0.66 16.42
CA GLN A 125 -3.70 -0.19 17.08
C GLN A 125 -3.10 1.02 16.35
N LEU A 126 -3.07 0.98 15.02
CA LEU A 126 -2.59 2.09 14.18
C LEU A 126 -3.42 3.35 14.41
N LEU A 127 -4.75 3.26 14.40
CA LEU A 127 -5.62 4.42 14.57
C LEU A 127 -5.53 5.00 15.99
N HIS A 128 -5.33 4.15 17.01
CA HIS A 128 -5.19 4.61 18.40
C HIS A 128 -3.81 5.23 18.70
N LYS A 129 -2.72 4.63 18.17
CA LYS A 129 -1.34 5.07 18.45
C LYS A 129 -0.76 5.99 17.36
N LEU A 130 -1.49 6.21 16.27
CA LEU A 130 -1.08 6.91 15.04
C LEU A 130 0.14 6.31 14.32
N SER A 131 0.75 5.25 14.87
CA SER A 131 1.85 4.52 14.26
C SER A 131 1.99 3.13 14.87
N VAL A 132 2.51 2.19 14.07
CA VAL A 132 2.89 0.85 14.50
C VAL A 132 4.37 0.66 14.20
N ARG A 133 5.12 0.19 15.20
CA ARG A 133 6.55 -0.09 15.09
C ARG A 133 6.81 -1.58 14.91
N ALA A 134 7.94 -1.91 14.31
CA ALA A 134 8.42 -3.28 14.26
C ALA A 134 8.69 -3.80 15.69
N ALA A 135 8.51 -5.09 15.92
CA ALA A 135 8.75 -5.69 17.24
C ALA A 135 10.24 -5.75 17.59
N ASP A 136 11.08 -5.83 16.55
CA ASP A 136 12.52 -6.01 16.56
C ASP A 136 13.30 -4.71 16.33
N GLY A 137 12.63 -3.56 16.21
CA GLY A 137 13.33 -2.30 15.95
C GLY A 137 12.50 -1.02 16.11
N PRO A 138 13.16 0.15 16.09
CA PRO A 138 12.49 1.44 16.25
C PRO A 138 11.70 1.88 15.01
N GLN A 139 11.84 1.16 13.89
CA GLN A 139 11.26 1.51 12.60
C GLN A 139 9.73 1.50 12.66
N LYS A 140 9.12 2.52 12.06
CA LYS A 140 7.66 2.61 11.91
C LYS A 140 7.27 1.85 10.63
N LEU A 141 6.43 0.84 10.80
CA LEU A 141 5.89 0.03 9.72
C LEU A 141 4.63 0.67 9.12
N LEU A 142 3.76 1.17 9.99
CA LEU A 142 2.57 1.90 9.59
C LEU A 142 2.56 3.24 10.30
N LYS A 143 2.17 4.31 9.59
CA LYS A 143 2.17 5.65 10.16
C LYS A 143 1.02 6.46 9.57
N VAL A 144 0.27 7.12 10.44
CA VAL A 144 -0.69 8.15 10.02
C VAL A 144 0.10 9.42 9.67
N ILE A 145 -0.13 9.92 8.47
CA ILE A 145 0.52 11.12 7.91
C ILE A 145 -0.51 12.21 7.62
N LYS A 146 -0.03 13.43 7.39
CA LYS A 146 -0.90 14.58 7.12
C LYS A 146 -1.39 14.56 5.67
N ASN A 147 -2.62 14.97 5.46
CA ASN A 147 -3.18 15.26 4.14
C ASN A 147 -2.63 16.60 3.59
N PRO A 148 -2.70 16.82 2.27
CA PRO A 148 -3.17 15.89 1.22
C PRO A 148 -2.13 14.82 0.85
N VAL A 149 -2.59 13.71 0.25
CA VAL A 149 -1.69 12.63 -0.22
C VAL A 149 -0.73 13.10 -1.32
N SER A 150 -1.13 14.11 -2.10
CA SER A 150 -0.34 14.72 -3.17
C SER A 150 1.01 15.25 -2.70
N ASP A 151 1.11 15.70 -1.45
CA ASP A 151 2.34 16.27 -0.89
C ASP A 151 3.43 15.22 -0.66
N HIS A 152 3.05 13.94 -0.63
CA HIS A 152 3.96 12.81 -0.41
C HIS A 152 4.37 12.12 -1.71
N PHE A 153 3.89 12.60 -2.85
CA PHE A 153 4.28 12.07 -4.16
C PHE A 153 5.60 12.66 -4.63
N PRO A 154 6.43 11.89 -5.35
CA PRO A 154 7.64 12.41 -5.98
C PRO A 154 7.30 13.43 -7.07
N ALA A 155 8.21 14.38 -7.30
CA ALA A 155 8.05 15.41 -8.34
C ALA A 155 7.98 14.79 -9.74
N GLY A 156 7.16 15.38 -10.63
CA GLY A 156 6.98 14.89 -12.01
C GLY A 156 6.18 13.59 -12.12
N CYS A 157 5.52 13.15 -11.05
CA CYS A 157 4.73 11.92 -11.06
C CYS A 157 3.38 12.09 -11.75
N MET A 158 3.05 11.24 -12.71
CA MET A 158 1.71 11.16 -13.31
C MET A 158 0.75 10.45 -12.36
N LYS A 159 -0.48 10.95 -12.21
CA LYS A 159 -1.50 10.38 -11.32
C LYS A 159 -2.68 9.88 -12.14
N ILE A 160 -2.93 8.59 -12.09
CA ILE A 160 -3.97 7.90 -12.86
C ILE A 160 -4.96 7.29 -11.88
N GLY A 161 -6.26 7.55 -12.07
CA GLY A 161 -7.30 6.80 -11.38
C GLY A 161 -7.81 5.63 -12.22
N THR A 162 -8.17 4.53 -11.57
CA THR A 162 -8.77 3.37 -12.24
C THR A 162 -10.29 3.40 -12.12
N SER A 163 -11.01 3.27 -13.23
CA SER A 163 -12.48 3.13 -13.21
C SER A 163 -12.96 2.24 -14.34
N PHE A 164 -13.91 1.37 -14.01
CA PHE A 164 -14.62 0.54 -14.98
C PHE A 164 -15.53 1.37 -15.90
N SER A 165 -16.00 2.54 -15.47
CA SER A 165 -16.90 3.40 -16.25
C SER A 165 -16.23 4.09 -17.45
N VAL A 166 -14.90 3.97 -17.59
CA VAL A 166 -14.18 4.51 -18.75
C VAL A 166 -14.41 3.59 -19.95
N PRO A 167 -14.94 4.11 -21.07
CA PRO A 167 -15.39 3.28 -22.19
C PRO A 167 -14.25 2.60 -22.97
N VAL A 168 -13.05 3.17 -22.93
CA VAL A 168 -11.88 2.64 -23.62
C VAL A 168 -10.99 1.93 -22.61
N VAL A 169 -10.73 0.64 -22.87
CA VAL A 169 -9.76 -0.15 -22.10
C VAL A 169 -8.36 0.18 -22.57
N SER A 170 -7.49 0.53 -21.63
CA SER A 170 -6.07 0.78 -21.85
C SER A 170 -5.25 -0.46 -21.48
N ASP A 171 -4.21 -0.75 -22.26
CA ASP A 171 -3.20 -1.71 -21.83
C ASP A 171 -2.35 -1.08 -20.71
N ILE A 172 -2.22 -1.79 -19.60
CA ILE A 172 -1.44 -1.33 -18.45
C ILE A 172 0.02 -1.14 -18.84
N LYS A 173 0.56 -1.98 -19.73
CA LYS A 173 1.97 -1.92 -20.16
C LYS A 173 2.32 -0.61 -20.85
N GLU A 174 1.39 -0.07 -21.64
CA GLU A 174 1.55 1.23 -22.32
C GLU A 174 1.50 2.41 -21.35
N LEU A 175 0.90 2.22 -20.16
CA LEU A 175 0.86 3.22 -19.11
C LEU A 175 2.11 3.23 -18.23
N VAL A 176 2.98 2.21 -18.34
CA VAL A 176 4.21 2.13 -17.52
C VAL A 176 5.28 3.07 -18.09
N PRO A 177 5.68 4.12 -17.34
CA PRO A 177 6.79 4.97 -17.77
C PRO A 177 8.13 4.22 -17.68
N SER A 178 9.07 4.60 -18.55
CA SER A 178 10.40 4.01 -18.59
C SER A 178 11.26 4.36 -17.37
N SER A 179 11.17 5.60 -16.88
CA SER A 179 11.99 6.10 -15.77
C SER A 179 11.24 6.89 -14.71
N ASP A 180 10.07 7.44 -15.05
CA ASP A 180 9.36 8.37 -14.17
C ASP A 180 8.52 7.64 -13.11
N PRO A 181 8.32 8.24 -11.94
CA PRO A 181 7.37 7.71 -10.97
C PRO A 181 5.94 7.88 -11.49
N ILE A 182 5.08 6.94 -11.14
CA ILE A 182 3.66 6.96 -11.49
C ILE A 182 2.82 6.54 -10.31
N VAL A 183 1.65 7.15 -10.19
CA VAL A 183 0.67 6.94 -9.14
C VAL A 183 -0.59 6.36 -9.76
N PHE A 184 -1.00 5.19 -9.27
CA PHE A 184 -2.29 4.58 -9.57
C PHE A 184 -3.20 4.66 -8.36
N VAL A 185 -4.38 5.25 -8.52
CA VAL A 185 -5.43 5.30 -7.49
C VAL A 185 -6.41 4.17 -7.74
N VAL A 186 -6.52 3.26 -6.77
CA VAL A 186 -7.45 2.13 -6.80
C VAL A 186 -8.50 2.32 -5.71
N GLY A 187 -9.78 2.24 -6.10
CA GLY A 187 -10.91 2.32 -5.18
C GLY A 187 -11.05 1.04 -4.36
N ALA A 188 -11.11 1.17 -3.03
CA ALA A 188 -11.39 0.05 -2.13
C ALA A 188 -12.58 0.32 -1.22
N PHE A 189 -13.68 0.58 -1.89
CA PHE A 189 -15.01 0.71 -1.31
C PHE A 189 -15.89 -0.38 -1.91
N ALA A 190 -16.98 -0.73 -1.23
CA ALA A 190 -17.92 -1.75 -1.71
C ALA A 190 -18.60 -1.32 -3.03
N HIS A 191 -19.04 -0.06 -3.07
CA HIS A 191 -19.68 0.57 -4.22
C HIS A 191 -19.25 2.04 -4.27
N GLY A 192 -19.19 2.60 -5.47
CA GLY A 192 -18.80 3.99 -5.69
C GLY A 192 -17.89 4.16 -6.89
N SER A 193 -17.36 5.37 -7.04
CA SER A 193 -16.37 5.72 -8.05
C SER A 193 -15.25 6.54 -7.41
N ILE A 194 -14.07 6.47 -8.00
CA ILE A 194 -12.94 7.30 -7.57
C ILE A 194 -13.25 8.75 -7.95
N ASN A 195 -13.30 9.62 -6.94
CA ASN A 195 -13.46 11.06 -7.12
C ASN A 195 -12.41 11.76 -6.27
N VAL A 196 -11.25 12.04 -6.87
CA VAL A 196 -10.14 12.73 -6.23
C VAL A 196 -9.65 13.84 -7.16
N ASP A 197 -9.19 14.93 -6.56
CA ASP A 197 -8.80 16.17 -7.25
C ASP A 197 -7.39 16.11 -7.88
N TYR A 198 -6.56 15.17 -7.46
CA TYR A 198 -5.17 15.06 -7.88
C TYR A 198 -4.94 14.10 -9.07
N THR A 199 -5.96 13.38 -9.55
CA THR A 199 -5.83 12.50 -10.73
C THR A 199 -5.88 13.30 -12.02
N GLU A 200 -4.94 13.05 -12.92
CA GLU A 200 -4.83 13.72 -14.21
C GLU A 200 -5.67 13.03 -15.29
N LYS A 201 -5.86 11.71 -15.17
CA LYS A 201 -6.71 10.91 -16.06
C LYS A 201 -7.31 9.70 -15.36
N MET A 202 -8.41 9.20 -15.93
CA MET A 202 -9.07 7.97 -15.53
C MET A 202 -8.90 6.92 -16.63
N VAL A 203 -8.58 5.67 -16.24
CA VAL A 203 -8.41 4.55 -17.19
C VAL A 203 -9.24 3.35 -16.76
N SER A 204 -9.74 2.60 -17.75
CA SER A 204 -10.22 1.24 -17.54
C SER A 204 -9.13 0.26 -17.95
N ILE A 205 -8.91 -0.78 -17.15
CA ILE A 205 -7.91 -1.83 -17.41
C ILE A 205 -8.55 -3.17 -17.83
N SER A 206 -9.88 -3.22 -17.91
CA SER A 206 -10.61 -4.43 -18.30
C SER A 206 -12.02 -4.10 -18.76
N ASN A 207 -12.54 -4.91 -19.70
CA ASN A 207 -13.95 -4.89 -20.11
C ASN A 207 -14.89 -5.47 -19.05
N TYR A 208 -14.35 -6.02 -17.96
CA TYR A 208 -15.12 -6.59 -16.86
C TYR A 208 -14.89 -5.78 -15.58
N PRO A 209 -15.90 -5.64 -14.71
CA PRO A 209 -15.70 -5.07 -13.39
C PRO A 209 -14.76 -5.97 -12.57
N LEU A 210 -13.70 -5.39 -12.03
CA LEU A 210 -12.68 -6.11 -11.25
C LEU A 210 -12.80 -5.77 -9.76
N SER A 211 -12.42 -6.72 -8.92
CA SER A 211 -12.18 -6.42 -7.50
C SER A 211 -10.94 -5.54 -7.35
N ALA A 212 -10.90 -4.74 -6.29
CA ALA A 212 -9.73 -3.89 -5.98
C ALA A 212 -8.43 -4.72 -5.91
N ALA A 213 -8.49 -5.91 -5.28
CA ALA A 213 -7.34 -6.79 -5.14
C ALA A 213 -6.83 -7.31 -6.50
N LEU A 214 -7.74 -7.68 -7.41
CA LEU A 214 -7.36 -8.14 -8.74
C LEU A 214 -6.80 -6.99 -9.60
N THR A 215 -7.35 -5.78 -9.46
CA THR A 215 -6.80 -4.56 -10.06
C THR A 215 -5.37 -4.32 -9.58
N CYS A 216 -5.12 -4.38 -8.27
CA CYS A 216 -3.78 -4.26 -7.70
C CYS A 216 -2.81 -5.32 -8.27
N ALA A 217 -3.23 -6.58 -8.34
CA ALA A 217 -2.40 -7.66 -8.88
C ALA A 217 -2.06 -7.43 -10.36
N LYS A 218 -3.04 -7.05 -11.20
CA LYS A 218 -2.80 -6.75 -12.62
C LYS A 218 -1.84 -5.58 -12.82
N LEU A 219 -1.98 -4.54 -12.00
CA LEU A 219 -1.05 -3.42 -12.01
C LEU A 219 0.36 -3.91 -11.65
N THR A 220 0.55 -4.54 -10.49
CA THR A 220 1.90 -4.97 -10.07
C THR A 220 2.55 -5.90 -11.10
N THR A 221 1.82 -6.87 -11.66
CA THR A 221 2.36 -7.78 -12.68
C THR A 221 2.75 -7.06 -13.97
N ALA A 222 1.94 -6.13 -14.46
CA ALA A 222 2.31 -5.37 -15.66
C ALA A 222 3.56 -4.50 -15.45
N PHE A 223 3.70 -3.93 -14.25
CA PHE A 223 4.89 -3.17 -13.86
C PHE A 223 6.13 -4.05 -13.68
N GLU A 224 5.97 -5.26 -13.14
CA GLU A 224 7.03 -6.26 -13.01
C GLU A 224 7.57 -6.66 -14.39
N GLU A 225 6.69 -6.98 -15.34
CA GLU A 225 7.07 -7.33 -16.70
C GLU A 225 7.77 -6.16 -17.43
N ALA A 226 7.22 -4.95 -17.31
CA ALA A 226 7.77 -3.77 -17.98
C ALA A 226 9.14 -3.35 -17.42
N TRP A 227 9.40 -3.56 -16.13
CA TRP A 227 10.66 -3.20 -15.47
C TRP A 227 11.63 -4.38 -15.29
N GLY A 228 11.30 -5.57 -15.78
CA GLY A 228 12.16 -6.75 -15.72
C GLY A 228 12.36 -7.30 -14.30
N VAL A 229 11.34 -7.19 -13.44
CA VAL A 229 11.33 -7.81 -12.10
C VAL A 229 10.75 -9.22 -12.25
N ILE A 230 11.60 -10.24 -12.17
CA ILE A 230 11.26 -11.67 -12.37
C ILE A 230 11.56 -12.47 -11.11
#